data_AF-A0AA93BWC0-F1
#
_entry.id   AF-A0AA93BWC0-F1
#
_cell.length_a   1.000
_cell.length_b   1.000
_cell.length_c   1.000
_cell.angle_alpha   90.00
_cell.angle_beta   90.00
_cell.angle_gamma   90.00
#
_symmetry.space_group_name_H-M   'P 1'
#
loop_
_entity.id
_entity.type
_entity.pdbx_description
1 polymer ?
#
loop_
_entity_poly.entity_id
_entity_poly.type
_entity_poly.pdbx_seq_one_letter_code
_entity_poly.pdbx_strand_id
1 'polypeptide(L)'
;MAMFSWLTSPAASNEQDWVLEYARLPQVEWGEQGKIVLRNIRNFRYQPTRDDYVPDWYDADIDISQLKTVDVVSSYWSGKAIAHLFLSFGFEDGRHLAVSIETRRSRDQRYSTWRGFFKHYMLTYVLADERDLIGVRTDVRKERVYLYPLQISPDTAQALFLSYLQRIDQLSHQPEFYHTLFNNCTSNILHHATAVSADIRYSWKVLVSGYADKYIYELGLLDNSLSFERLKKRCLIKRPDNAVINEDFSRLIREGIERDS
;
A
#
# COMPACT_ATOMS: atom_id res chain seq x y z
N MET A 1 5.49 -45.50 21.36
CA MET A 1 5.37 -44.81 20.06
C MET A 1 5.38 -43.31 20.31
N ALA A 2 6.54 -42.67 20.18
CA ALA A 2 6.66 -41.23 20.28
C ALA A 2 6.28 -40.63 18.92
N MET A 3 5.13 -39.95 18.84
CA MET A 3 4.69 -39.26 17.64
C MET A 3 5.48 -37.96 17.45
N PHE A 4 6.03 -37.81 16.25
CA PHE A 4 6.63 -36.58 15.75
C PHE A 4 5.57 -35.46 15.66
N SER A 5 5.39 -34.63 16.71
CA SER A 5 4.57 -33.40 16.63
C SER A 5 5.30 -32.19 16.00
N TRP A 6 6.38 -32.41 15.26
CA TRP A 6 7.32 -31.36 14.82
C TRP A 6 7.19 -31.03 13.32
N LEU A 7 6.22 -31.64 12.63
CA LEU A 7 6.07 -31.61 11.17
C LEU A 7 4.75 -31.01 10.67
N THR A 8 4.03 -30.25 11.50
CA THR A 8 2.91 -29.43 10.99
C THR A 8 3.40 -28.00 10.85
N SER A 9 3.68 -27.59 9.61
CA SER A 9 3.76 -26.17 9.29
C SER A 9 2.47 -25.51 9.80
N PRO A 10 2.55 -24.36 10.51
CA PRO A 10 1.34 -23.69 10.98
C PRO A 10 0.41 -23.42 9.78
N ALA A 11 -0.89 -23.64 9.95
CA ALA A 11 -1.86 -23.25 8.94
C ALA A 11 -1.98 -21.71 8.95
N ALA A 12 -2.08 -21.11 7.78
CA ALA A 12 -2.45 -19.71 7.69
C ALA A 12 -3.85 -19.51 8.28
N SER A 13 -4.05 -18.44 9.05
CA SER A 13 -5.31 -18.17 9.73
C SER A 13 -5.55 -16.68 9.84
N ASN A 14 -6.81 -16.28 9.70
CA ASN A 14 -7.28 -14.93 10.00
C ASN A 14 -7.61 -14.74 11.50
N GLU A 15 -7.68 -15.83 12.25
CA GLU A 15 -8.05 -15.90 13.67
C GLU A 15 -6.79 -16.01 14.54
N GLN A 16 -6.21 -14.86 14.90
CA GLN A 16 -5.13 -14.75 15.88
C GLN A 16 -5.28 -13.45 16.69
N ASP A 17 -4.52 -13.32 17.78
CA ASP A 17 -4.43 -12.05 18.53
C ASP A 17 -3.51 -11.08 17.78
N TRP A 18 -4.09 -10.28 16.90
CA TRP A 18 -3.37 -9.33 16.05
C TRP A 18 -3.02 -8.04 16.80
N VAL A 19 -1.91 -7.40 16.44
CA VAL A 19 -1.67 -6.01 16.86
C VAL A 19 -2.78 -5.10 16.30
N LEU A 20 -3.04 -3.99 16.98
CA LEU A 20 -4.24 -3.18 16.74
C LEU A 20 -4.30 -2.64 15.31
N GLU A 21 -3.15 -2.32 14.71
CA GLU A 21 -3.03 -1.84 13.33
C GLU A 21 -3.56 -2.84 12.28
N TYR A 22 -3.72 -4.12 12.66
CA TYR A 22 -4.22 -5.20 11.81
C TYR A 22 -5.34 -6.02 12.46
N ALA A 23 -5.97 -5.48 13.51
CA ALA A 23 -7.03 -6.18 14.24
C ALA A 23 -8.28 -6.44 13.39
N ARG A 24 -8.57 -5.56 12.42
CA ARG A 24 -9.66 -5.72 11.46
C ARG A 24 -9.10 -5.92 10.06
N LEU A 25 -9.63 -6.91 9.34
CA LEU A 25 -9.35 -7.09 7.93
C LEU A 25 -10.28 -6.19 7.10
N PRO A 26 -9.79 -5.61 5.99
CA PRO A 26 -10.68 -5.00 5.02
C PRO A 26 -11.61 -6.08 4.43
N GLN A 27 -12.86 -5.70 4.19
CA GLN A 27 -13.83 -6.56 3.49
C GLN A 27 -14.40 -5.81 2.29
N VAL A 28 -14.77 -6.57 1.26
CA VAL A 28 -15.31 -6.06 0.02
C VAL A 28 -16.69 -6.66 -0.18
N GLU A 29 -17.71 -5.84 -0.25
CA GLU A 29 -19.07 -6.26 -0.61
C GLU A 29 -19.36 -5.80 -2.04
N TRP A 30 -19.53 -6.75 -2.95
CA TRP A 30 -19.75 -6.50 -4.36
C TRP A 30 -21.24 -6.19 -4.63
N GLY A 31 -21.51 -4.97 -5.09
CA GLY A 31 -22.83 -4.54 -5.53
C GLY A 31 -23.01 -4.62 -7.05
N GLU A 32 -24.14 -4.11 -7.53
CA GLU A 32 -24.43 -4.02 -8.96
C GLU A 32 -23.80 -2.79 -9.60
N GLN A 33 -23.61 -2.82 -10.93
CA GLN A 33 -23.20 -1.67 -11.75
C GLN A 33 -21.92 -0.95 -11.26
N GLY A 34 -20.97 -1.71 -10.70
CA GLY A 34 -19.68 -1.15 -10.24
C GLY A 34 -19.75 -0.44 -8.88
N LYS A 35 -20.87 -0.53 -8.16
CA LYS A 35 -20.96 -0.13 -6.75
C LYS A 35 -20.31 -1.19 -5.87
N ILE A 36 -19.47 -0.77 -4.94
CA ILE A 36 -18.76 -1.64 -4.01
C ILE A 36 -18.80 -0.99 -2.62
N VAL A 37 -19.09 -1.78 -1.59
CA VAL A 37 -18.94 -1.31 -0.20
C VAL A 37 -17.64 -1.84 0.36
N LEU A 38 -16.80 -0.94 0.85
CA LEU A 38 -15.55 -1.28 1.50
C LEU A 38 -15.74 -1.14 3.01
N ARG A 39 -15.50 -2.23 3.74
CA ARG A 39 -15.58 -2.27 5.20
C ARG A 39 -14.20 -2.21 5.82
N ASN A 40 -14.15 -1.65 7.03
CA ASN A 40 -12.93 -1.58 7.84
C ASN A 40 -11.78 -0.84 7.15
N ILE A 41 -12.07 0.29 6.49
CA ILE A 41 -11.04 1.21 6.00
C ILE A 41 -10.38 1.85 7.22
N ARG A 42 -9.07 1.66 7.38
CA ARG A 42 -8.31 2.14 8.53
C ARG A 42 -8.12 3.65 8.47
N ASN A 43 -8.33 4.31 9.62
CA ASN A 43 -8.23 5.77 9.74
C ASN A 43 -7.56 6.17 11.07
N PHE A 44 -6.43 5.55 11.39
CA PHE A 44 -5.74 5.81 12.65
C PHE A 44 -5.22 7.24 12.68
N ARG A 45 -5.50 7.94 13.78
CA ARG A 45 -5.01 9.30 14.02
C ARG A 45 -3.79 9.23 14.92
N TYR A 46 -2.62 9.51 14.35
CA TYR A 46 -1.37 9.50 15.09
C TYR A 46 -1.12 10.85 15.79
N GLN A 47 -0.69 10.77 17.04
CA GLN A 47 -0.17 11.90 17.82
C GLN A 47 1.36 11.97 17.64
N PRO A 48 2.10 12.92 18.25
CA PRO A 48 3.51 13.22 17.88
C PRO A 48 4.50 12.06 18.00
N THR A 49 4.10 10.90 18.52
CA THR A 49 4.92 9.70 18.58
C THR A 49 4.23 8.52 17.90
N ARG A 50 5.01 7.59 17.35
CA ARG A 50 4.49 6.43 16.61
C ARG A 50 3.54 5.55 17.44
N ASP A 51 3.77 5.46 18.74
CA ASP A 51 3.05 4.55 19.63
C ASP A 51 1.85 5.22 20.31
N ASP A 52 1.64 6.52 20.04
CA ASP A 52 0.48 7.27 20.50
C ASP A 52 -0.45 7.52 19.31
N TYR A 53 -1.55 6.76 19.25
CA TYR A 53 -2.52 6.86 18.19
C TYR A 53 -3.92 6.53 18.69
N VAL A 54 -4.92 7.14 18.06
CA VAL A 54 -6.33 6.82 18.25
C VAL A 54 -6.76 5.88 17.12
N PRO A 55 -7.01 4.59 17.41
CA PRO A 55 -7.44 3.63 16.41
C PRO A 55 -8.86 3.96 15.93
N ASP A 56 -9.08 3.86 14.62
CA ASP A 56 -10.38 4.11 14.02
C ASP A 56 -10.52 3.37 12.68
N TRP A 57 -11.76 3.04 12.32
CA TRP A 57 -12.13 2.45 11.04
C TRP A 57 -13.48 2.97 10.59
N TYR A 58 -13.63 3.17 9.28
CA TYR A 58 -14.90 3.54 8.67
C TYR A 58 -15.21 2.62 7.49
N ASP A 59 -16.46 2.66 7.07
CA ASP A 59 -16.93 2.00 5.87
C ASP A 59 -17.26 3.05 4.81
N ALA A 60 -17.09 2.71 3.54
CA ALA A 60 -17.42 3.63 2.45
C ALA A 60 -18.01 2.90 1.25
N ASP A 61 -19.03 3.52 0.66
CA ASP A 61 -19.50 3.20 -0.67
C ASP A 61 -18.59 3.85 -1.71
N ILE A 62 -18.22 3.07 -2.71
CA ILE A 62 -17.45 3.52 -3.86
C ILE A 62 -18.16 3.12 -5.15
N ASP A 63 -17.98 3.94 -6.17
CA ASP A 63 -18.34 3.64 -7.55
C ASP A 63 -17.06 3.56 -8.36
N ILE A 64 -16.81 2.41 -8.97
CA ILE A 64 -15.57 2.20 -9.73
C ILE A 64 -15.41 3.21 -10.87
N SER A 65 -16.50 3.70 -11.46
CA SER A 65 -16.44 4.68 -12.55
C SER A 65 -15.90 6.05 -12.12
N GLN A 66 -15.93 6.34 -10.81
CA GLN A 66 -15.38 7.55 -10.22
C GLN A 66 -13.86 7.46 -10.00
N LEU A 67 -13.25 6.27 -10.07
CA LEU A 67 -11.80 6.14 -9.92
C LEU A 67 -11.09 6.60 -11.19
N LYS A 68 -10.20 7.58 -11.04
CA LYS A 68 -9.53 8.26 -12.17
C LYS A 68 -8.02 8.10 -12.17
N THR A 69 -7.39 8.11 -10.99
CA THR A 69 -5.93 8.22 -10.88
C THR A 69 -5.36 7.15 -9.95
N VAL A 70 -4.07 6.86 -10.13
CA VAL A 70 -3.29 6.02 -9.24
C VAL A 70 -1.94 6.67 -9.01
N ASP A 71 -1.55 6.76 -7.75
CA ASP A 71 -0.22 7.14 -7.33
C ASP A 71 0.54 5.94 -6.79
N VAL A 72 1.81 5.81 -7.17
CA VAL A 72 2.74 4.90 -6.50
C VAL A 72 3.41 5.67 -5.37
N VAL A 73 3.29 5.15 -4.15
CA VAL A 73 3.93 5.72 -2.97
C VAL A 73 5.11 4.85 -2.57
N SER A 74 6.28 5.47 -2.38
CA SER A 74 7.51 4.80 -1.98
C SER A 74 8.06 5.41 -0.69
N SER A 75 8.13 4.61 0.37
CA SER A 75 8.60 5.04 1.68
C SER A 75 9.95 4.42 2.04
N TYR A 76 10.95 5.25 2.33
CA TYR A 76 12.30 4.83 2.70
C TYR A 76 12.59 5.17 4.16
N TRP A 77 12.68 4.15 5.01
CA TRP A 77 13.02 4.29 6.43
C TRP A 77 14.51 4.08 6.74
N SER A 78 15.26 3.38 5.87
CA SER A 78 16.71 3.19 6.04
C SER A 78 17.42 2.95 4.71
N GLY A 79 18.50 3.70 4.47
CA GLY A 79 19.27 3.58 3.23
C GLY A 79 18.47 3.92 1.97
N LYS A 80 18.99 3.51 0.80
CA LYS A 80 18.35 3.73 -0.51
C LYS A 80 17.84 2.45 -1.16
N ALA A 81 18.22 1.28 -0.65
CA ALA A 81 18.00 0.00 -1.32
C ALA A 81 16.67 -0.66 -0.96
N ILE A 82 16.07 -0.32 0.18
CA ILE A 82 14.82 -0.93 0.66
C ILE A 82 13.79 0.18 0.82
N ALA A 83 12.70 0.06 0.07
CA ALA A 83 11.52 0.91 0.19
C ALA A 83 10.28 0.07 0.50
N HIS A 84 9.28 0.67 1.13
CA HIS A 84 7.95 0.12 1.21
C HIS A 84 7.10 0.78 0.12
N LEU A 85 6.57 -0.04 -0.78
CA LEU A 85 5.76 0.43 -1.90
C LEU A 85 4.30 0.08 -1.67
N PHE A 86 3.43 1.01 -2.02
CA PHE A 86 1.98 0.86 -1.97
C PHE A 86 1.33 1.85 -2.93
N LEU A 87 0.02 1.69 -3.15
CA LEU A 87 -0.72 2.52 -4.10
C LEU A 87 -1.69 3.44 -3.37
N SER A 88 -1.97 4.59 -3.97
CA SER A 88 -3.11 5.43 -3.63
C SER A 88 -4.00 5.59 -4.86
N PHE A 89 -5.31 5.40 -4.68
CA PHE A 89 -6.29 5.48 -5.75
C PHE A 89 -7.12 6.74 -5.57
N GLY A 90 -7.11 7.62 -6.57
CA GLY A 90 -7.82 8.89 -6.57
C GLY A 90 -9.15 8.82 -7.29
N PHE A 91 -10.17 9.40 -6.67
CA PHE A 91 -11.54 9.48 -7.17
C PHE A 91 -11.85 10.89 -7.71
N GLU A 92 -12.87 10.99 -8.56
CA GLU A 92 -13.31 12.23 -9.21
C GLU A 92 -13.71 13.34 -8.23
N ASP A 93 -14.17 12.97 -7.04
CA ASP A 93 -14.54 13.89 -5.97
C ASP A 93 -13.36 14.36 -5.11
N GLY A 94 -12.13 13.97 -5.46
CA GLY A 94 -10.89 14.31 -4.76
C GLY A 94 -10.56 13.41 -3.57
N ARG A 95 -11.41 12.42 -3.24
CA ARG A 95 -11.07 11.39 -2.25
C ARG A 95 -9.92 10.53 -2.76
N HIS A 96 -9.11 10.06 -1.82
CA HIS A 96 -8.02 9.13 -2.09
C HIS A 96 -8.09 7.96 -1.11
N LEU A 97 -7.87 6.75 -1.63
CA LEU A 97 -7.80 5.53 -0.83
C LEU A 97 -6.45 4.86 -1.03
N ALA A 98 -5.68 4.75 0.05
CA ALA A 98 -4.38 4.10 0.01
C ALA A 98 -4.51 2.60 0.32
N VAL A 99 -3.80 1.77 -0.44
CA VAL A 99 -3.79 0.32 -0.27
C VAL A 99 -2.37 -0.19 -0.15
N SER A 100 -2.03 -0.71 1.03
CA SER A 100 -0.70 -1.22 1.36
C SER A 100 -0.73 -2.71 1.65
N ILE A 101 0.24 -3.42 1.08
CA ILE A 101 0.42 -4.86 1.26
C ILE A 101 1.44 -5.04 2.38
N GLU A 102 0.99 -5.53 3.53
CA GLU A 102 1.77 -5.55 4.76
C GLU A 102 1.90 -6.96 5.35
N THR A 103 2.89 -7.12 6.23
CA THR A 103 2.97 -8.27 7.11
C THR A 103 2.02 -8.06 8.29
N ARG A 104 1.02 -8.93 8.41
CA ARG A 104 0.09 -8.96 9.53
C ARG A 104 0.74 -9.67 10.71
N ARG A 105 0.94 -8.92 11.80
CA ARG A 105 1.69 -9.35 12.99
C ARG A 105 0.77 -9.68 14.15
N SER A 106 0.97 -10.83 14.77
CA SER A 106 0.34 -11.14 16.06
C SER A 106 1.03 -10.37 17.20
N ARG A 107 0.34 -10.17 18.32
CA ARG A 107 0.82 -9.34 19.45
C ARG A 107 2.13 -9.85 20.07
N ASP A 108 2.35 -11.15 20.03
CA ASP A 108 3.56 -11.83 20.51
C ASP A 108 4.76 -11.70 19.54
N GLN A 109 4.54 -11.20 18.31
CA GLN A 109 5.58 -11.07 17.29
C GLN A 109 6.25 -9.68 17.28
N ARG A 110 7.50 -9.62 17.74
CA ARG A 110 8.38 -8.46 17.52
C ARG A 110 8.76 -8.32 16.04
N TYR A 111 8.59 -7.12 15.48
CA TYR A 111 8.97 -6.77 14.11
C TYR A 111 10.48 -6.86 13.90
N SER A 112 10.89 -7.37 12.74
CA SER A 112 12.30 -7.38 12.33
C SER A 112 12.38 -7.38 10.80
N THR A 113 13.02 -6.36 10.25
CA THR A 113 13.20 -6.14 8.80
C THR A 113 13.91 -7.30 8.10
N TRP A 114 14.85 -7.97 8.78
CA TRP A 114 15.67 -9.04 8.21
C TRP A 114 15.12 -10.45 8.47
N ARG A 115 14.25 -10.62 9.48
CA ARG A 115 13.68 -11.94 9.84
C ARG A 115 12.37 -12.28 9.09
N GLY A 116 11.89 -11.42 8.18
CA GLY A 116 10.85 -11.80 7.21
C GLY A 116 11.25 -12.97 6.30
N PHE A 117 12.54 -13.33 6.27
CA PHE A 117 13.05 -14.53 5.62
C PHE A 117 12.74 -15.83 6.37
N PHE A 118 12.52 -15.78 7.69
CA PHE A 118 12.44 -16.97 8.56
C PHE A 118 11.20 -17.01 9.47
N LYS A 119 10.40 -15.94 9.52
CA LYS A 119 9.15 -15.88 10.29
C LYS A 119 7.93 -15.90 9.39
N HIS A 120 6.99 -16.75 9.76
CA HIS A 120 5.67 -16.91 9.16
C HIS A 120 4.75 -15.73 9.52
N TYR A 121 4.90 -14.58 8.85
CA TYR A 121 3.91 -13.51 8.94
C TYR A 121 2.72 -13.82 8.03
N MET A 122 1.51 -13.41 8.43
CA MET A 122 0.35 -13.43 7.52
C MET A 122 0.47 -12.28 6.51
N LEU A 123 0.03 -12.49 5.29
CA LEU A 123 -0.16 -11.43 4.30
C LEU A 123 -1.46 -10.68 4.64
N THR A 124 -1.43 -9.35 4.62
CA THR A 124 -2.66 -8.54 4.63
C THR A 124 -2.54 -7.39 3.67
N TYR A 125 -3.69 -6.98 3.16
CA TYR A 125 -3.85 -5.69 2.52
C TYR A 125 -4.48 -4.76 3.56
N VAL A 126 -4.05 -3.52 3.59
CA VAL A 126 -4.59 -2.47 4.43
C VAL A 126 -5.21 -1.44 3.51
N LEU A 127 -6.54 -1.35 3.52
CA LEU A 127 -7.27 -0.20 2.99
C LEU A 127 -7.22 0.91 4.03
N ALA A 128 -6.73 2.09 3.70
CA ALA A 128 -6.60 3.18 4.64
C ALA A 128 -6.74 4.56 3.99
N ASP A 129 -7.16 5.52 4.80
CA ASP A 129 -7.03 6.93 4.47
C ASP A 129 -5.55 7.30 4.32
N GLU A 130 -5.23 8.23 3.41
CA GLU A 130 -3.85 8.70 3.24
C GLU A 130 -3.29 9.35 4.51
N ARG A 131 -4.15 9.98 5.32
CA ARG A 131 -3.79 10.56 6.63
C ARG A 131 -3.21 9.52 7.58
N ASP A 132 -3.78 8.32 7.59
CA ASP A 132 -3.27 7.20 8.37
C ASP A 132 -1.97 6.70 7.75
N LEU A 133 -2.03 6.26 6.50
CA LEU A 133 -0.99 5.42 5.93
C LEU A 133 0.24 6.22 5.46
N ILE A 134 0.03 7.36 4.80
CA ILE A 134 1.11 8.25 4.33
C ILE A 134 1.48 9.25 5.43
N GLY A 135 0.49 9.77 6.17
CA GLY A 135 0.71 10.73 7.26
C GLY A 135 1.63 10.21 8.36
N VAL A 136 1.45 8.97 8.81
CA VAL A 136 2.36 8.38 9.82
C VAL A 136 3.80 8.29 9.33
N ARG A 137 4.01 8.03 8.03
CA ARG A 137 5.35 7.87 7.45
C ARG A 137 6.02 9.22 7.27
N THR A 138 5.29 10.22 6.80
CA THR A 138 5.79 11.58 6.55
C THR A 138 5.96 12.39 7.84
N ASP A 139 4.92 12.52 8.64
CA ASP A 139 4.86 13.52 9.72
C ASP A 139 5.31 12.97 11.07
N VAL A 140 5.11 11.68 11.34
CA VAL A 140 5.41 11.04 12.65
C VAL A 140 6.74 10.30 12.62
N ARG A 141 6.94 9.40 11.66
CA ARG A 141 8.17 8.61 11.53
C ARG A 141 9.30 9.34 10.80
N LYS A 142 8.98 10.47 10.15
CA LYS A 142 9.90 11.28 9.35
C LYS A 142 10.68 10.46 8.31
N GLU A 143 10.00 9.50 7.69
CA GLU A 143 10.51 8.70 6.57
C GLU A 143 10.62 9.57 5.31
N ARG A 144 11.51 9.19 4.38
CA ARG A 144 11.54 9.85 3.07
C ARG A 144 10.49 9.20 2.19
N VAL A 145 9.41 9.93 1.91
CA VAL A 145 8.27 9.41 1.14
C VAL A 145 8.18 10.13 -0.20
N TYR A 146 8.03 9.36 -1.26
CA TYR A 146 7.82 9.85 -2.62
C TYR A 146 6.43 9.43 -3.09
N LEU A 147 5.75 10.32 -3.82
CA LEU A 147 4.46 10.08 -4.46
C LEU A 147 4.61 10.32 -5.96
N TYR A 148 4.36 9.27 -6.74
CA TYR A 148 4.55 9.24 -8.19
C TYR A 148 3.21 9.03 -8.89
N PRO A 149 2.63 10.08 -9.49
CA PRO A 149 1.41 9.94 -10.29
C PRO A 149 1.66 9.08 -11.53
N LEU A 150 0.84 8.04 -11.72
CA LEU A 150 0.94 7.17 -12.88
C LEU A 150 0.28 7.82 -14.10
N GLN A 151 0.93 7.71 -15.25
CA GLN A 151 0.40 8.06 -16.57
C GLN A 151 -0.31 6.85 -17.19
N ILE A 152 -1.49 6.51 -16.63
CA ILE A 152 -2.33 5.41 -17.10
C ILE A 152 -3.75 5.90 -17.37
N SER A 153 -4.50 5.15 -18.19
CA SER A 153 -5.91 5.46 -18.45
C SER A 153 -6.78 5.19 -17.21
N PRO A 154 -7.93 5.89 -17.06
CA PRO A 154 -8.90 5.57 -16.01
C PRO A 154 -9.33 4.09 -16.02
N ASP A 155 -9.52 3.49 -17.19
CA ASP A 155 -9.89 2.07 -17.31
C ASP A 155 -8.81 1.14 -16.74
N THR A 156 -7.53 1.46 -16.99
CA THR A 156 -6.39 0.76 -16.41
C THR A 156 -6.34 0.94 -14.89
N ALA A 157 -6.58 2.16 -14.40
CA ALA A 157 -6.64 2.46 -12.97
C ALA A 157 -7.74 1.66 -12.26
N GLN A 158 -8.93 1.60 -12.87
CA GLN A 158 -10.08 0.85 -12.38
C GLN A 158 -9.81 -0.66 -12.35
N ALA A 159 -9.28 -1.22 -13.44
CA ALA A 159 -8.91 -2.63 -13.50
C ALA A 159 -7.86 -2.99 -12.44
N LEU A 160 -6.87 -2.12 -12.21
CA LEU A 160 -5.86 -2.30 -11.17
C LEU A 160 -6.49 -2.32 -9.78
N PHE A 161 -7.40 -1.39 -9.49
CA PHE A 161 -8.08 -1.32 -8.21
C PHE A 161 -8.98 -2.54 -7.96
N LEU A 162 -9.77 -2.96 -8.96
CA LEU A 162 -10.58 -4.18 -8.88
C LEU A 162 -9.72 -5.42 -8.60
N SER A 163 -8.54 -5.51 -9.22
CA SER A 163 -7.59 -6.60 -8.96
C SER A 163 -7.12 -6.63 -7.49
N TYR A 164 -6.88 -5.47 -6.88
CA TYR A 164 -6.57 -5.37 -5.45
C TYR A 164 -7.75 -5.82 -4.58
N LEU A 165 -8.96 -5.36 -4.90
CA LEU A 165 -10.17 -5.71 -4.15
C LEU A 165 -10.49 -7.21 -4.22
N GLN A 166 -10.35 -7.83 -5.38
CA GLN A 166 -10.50 -9.28 -5.54
C GLN A 166 -9.50 -10.05 -4.67
N ARG A 167 -8.27 -9.55 -4.56
CA ARG A 167 -7.24 -10.17 -3.72
C ARG A 167 -7.52 -10.00 -2.24
N ILE A 168 -8.02 -8.83 -1.83
CA ILE A 168 -8.51 -8.60 -0.45
C ILE A 168 -9.63 -9.59 -0.11
N ASP A 169 -10.62 -9.70 -0.99
CA ASP A 169 -11.78 -10.58 -0.80
C ASP A 169 -11.34 -12.05 -0.68
N GLN A 170 -10.44 -12.50 -1.57
CA GLN A 170 -9.84 -13.84 -1.48
C GLN A 170 -9.14 -14.07 -0.14
N LEU A 171 -8.27 -13.16 0.30
CA LEU A 171 -7.50 -13.30 1.55
C LEU A 171 -8.39 -13.28 2.80
N SER A 172 -9.58 -12.66 2.72
CA SER A 172 -10.54 -12.67 3.83
C SER A 172 -11.09 -14.08 4.12
N HIS A 173 -11.16 -14.94 3.10
CA HIS A 173 -11.61 -16.33 3.18
C HIS A 173 -10.47 -17.34 3.23
N GLN A 174 -9.37 -17.07 2.53
CA GLN A 174 -8.20 -17.94 2.37
C GLN A 174 -6.93 -17.19 2.78
N PRO A 175 -6.58 -17.18 4.08
CA PRO A 175 -5.38 -16.51 4.55
C PRO A 175 -4.13 -17.15 3.95
N GLU A 176 -3.11 -16.32 3.70
CA GLU A 176 -1.83 -16.76 3.15
C GLU A 176 -0.65 -16.21 3.94
N PHE A 177 0.48 -16.93 3.91
CA PHE A 177 1.73 -16.43 4.46
C PHE A 177 2.34 -15.37 3.54
N TYR A 178 2.87 -14.31 4.16
CA TYR A 178 3.75 -13.36 3.51
C TYR A 178 5.10 -14.03 3.25
N HIS A 179 5.58 -13.97 2.01
CA HIS A 179 6.87 -14.51 1.61
C HIS A 179 7.73 -13.42 1.00
N THR A 180 8.86 -13.09 1.65
CA THR A 180 9.75 -11.99 1.25
C THR A 180 10.21 -12.07 -0.20
N LEU A 181 10.28 -13.25 -0.84
CA LEU A 181 10.70 -13.42 -2.23
C LEU A 181 9.56 -13.57 -3.24
N PHE A 182 8.42 -14.14 -2.84
CA PHE A 182 7.37 -14.56 -3.78
C PHE A 182 6.00 -13.91 -3.50
N ASN A 183 5.73 -13.50 -2.27
CA ASN A 183 4.45 -12.95 -1.83
C ASN A 183 4.70 -11.75 -0.90
N ASN A 184 5.28 -10.69 -1.48
CA ASN A 184 5.64 -9.44 -0.82
C ASN A 184 4.91 -8.26 -1.46
N CYS A 185 5.07 -7.04 -0.91
CA CYS A 185 4.42 -5.86 -1.47
C CYS A 185 4.76 -5.61 -2.94
N THR A 186 6.03 -5.69 -3.30
CA THR A 186 6.51 -5.41 -4.65
C THR A 186 6.14 -6.50 -5.67
N SER A 187 6.15 -7.79 -5.26
CA SER A 187 5.74 -8.90 -6.14
C SER A 187 4.23 -8.91 -6.39
N ASN A 188 3.42 -8.58 -5.37
CA ASN A 188 1.97 -8.45 -5.55
C ASN A 188 1.61 -7.20 -6.37
N ILE A 189 2.26 -6.06 -6.14
CA ILE A 189 2.09 -4.86 -7.01
C ILE A 189 2.37 -5.24 -8.46
N LEU A 190 3.49 -5.92 -8.72
CA LEU A 190 3.84 -6.36 -10.07
C LEU A 190 2.81 -7.34 -10.64
N HIS A 191 2.35 -8.31 -9.86
CA HIS A 191 1.32 -9.27 -10.29
C HIS A 191 0.06 -8.55 -10.76
N HIS A 192 -0.47 -7.63 -9.94
CA HIS A 192 -1.62 -6.81 -10.30
C HIS A 192 -1.35 -5.95 -11.56
N ALA A 193 -0.16 -5.35 -11.65
CA ALA A 193 0.21 -4.54 -12.80
C ALA A 193 0.29 -5.38 -14.10
N THR A 194 0.87 -6.59 -14.06
CA THR A 194 0.95 -7.50 -15.20
C THR A 194 -0.40 -8.07 -15.63
N ALA A 195 -1.36 -8.18 -14.69
CA ALA A 195 -2.71 -8.62 -15.00
C ALA A 195 -3.50 -7.56 -15.80
N VAL A 196 -3.11 -6.30 -15.67
CA VAL A 196 -3.81 -5.16 -16.30
C VAL A 196 -3.07 -4.63 -17.53
N SER A 197 -1.76 -4.84 -17.64
CA SER A 197 -0.96 -4.48 -18.81
C SER A 197 0.06 -5.56 -19.16
N ALA A 198 -0.02 -6.06 -20.40
CA ALA A 198 0.88 -7.07 -20.93
C ALA A 198 2.32 -6.57 -21.16
N ASP A 199 2.53 -5.25 -21.18
CA ASP A 199 3.85 -4.63 -21.37
C ASP A 199 4.69 -4.64 -20.09
N ILE A 200 4.06 -4.88 -18.94
CA ILE A 200 4.75 -4.96 -17.65
C ILE A 200 5.33 -6.37 -17.51
N ARG A 201 6.66 -6.46 -17.43
CA ARG A 201 7.39 -7.74 -17.30
C ARG A 201 8.01 -7.89 -15.92
N TYR A 202 8.27 -9.12 -15.52
CA TYR A 202 9.00 -9.38 -14.28
C TYR A 202 10.44 -8.87 -14.37
N SER A 203 10.87 -8.04 -13.41
CA SER A 203 12.22 -7.47 -13.34
C SER A 203 12.81 -7.67 -11.97
N TRP A 204 14.07 -8.09 -11.87
CA TRP A 204 14.76 -8.23 -10.58
C TRP A 204 14.81 -6.92 -9.78
N LYS A 205 14.66 -5.76 -10.44
CA LYS A 205 14.56 -4.44 -9.80
C LYS A 205 13.32 -4.33 -8.89
N VAL A 206 12.28 -5.15 -9.12
CA VAL A 206 11.08 -5.29 -8.28
C VAL A 206 11.42 -6.06 -6.98
N LEU A 207 12.43 -6.92 -6.98
CA LEU A 207 12.90 -7.60 -5.76
C LEU A 207 13.71 -6.69 -4.84
N VAL A 208 14.27 -5.59 -5.37
CA VAL A 208 14.93 -4.55 -4.60
C VAL A 208 14.06 -3.29 -4.67
N SER A 209 13.01 -3.27 -3.85
CA SER A 209 11.94 -2.26 -3.86
C SER A 209 12.42 -0.80 -3.93
N GLY A 210 13.64 -0.50 -3.46
CA GLY A 210 14.24 0.83 -3.59
C GLY A 210 14.47 1.34 -5.02
N TYR A 211 14.41 0.47 -6.04
CA TYR A 211 14.56 0.81 -7.46
C TYR A 211 13.27 0.66 -8.29
N ALA A 212 12.14 0.33 -7.65
CA ALA A 212 10.89 0.14 -8.38
C ALA A 212 10.41 1.42 -9.07
N ASP A 213 10.63 2.59 -8.44
CA ASP A 213 10.31 3.89 -9.03
C ASP A 213 11.03 4.12 -10.36
N LYS A 214 12.33 3.78 -10.43
CA LYS A 214 13.10 3.85 -11.67
C LYS A 214 12.60 2.86 -12.72
N TYR A 215 12.18 1.67 -12.29
CA TYR A 215 11.63 0.67 -13.22
C TYR A 215 10.29 1.14 -13.82
N ILE A 216 9.40 1.71 -13.01
CA ILE A 216 8.11 2.26 -13.47
C ILE A 216 8.36 3.45 -14.43
N TYR A 217 9.35 4.28 -14.15
CA TYR A 217 9.80 5.33 -15.09
C TYR A 217 10.31 4.77 -16.42
N GLU A 218 11.16 3.73 -16.38
CA GLU A 218 11.71 3.06 -17.58
C GLU A 218 10.61 2.41 -18.44
N LEU A 219 9.47 2.02 -17.84
CA LEU A 219 8.29 1.53 -18.54
C LEU A 219 7.44 2.64 -19.19
N GLY A 220 7.78 3.92 -18.98
CA GLY A 220 7.02 5.05 -19.49
C GLY A 220 5.70 5.31 -18.74
N LEU A 221 5.54 4.75 -17.55
CA LEU A 221 4.33 4.91 -16.73
C LEU A 221 4.37 6.14 -15.81
N LEU A 222 5.48 6.88 -15.79
CA LEU A 222 5.65 8.15 -15.07
C LEU A 222 5.98 9.27 -16.06
N ASP A 223 5.89 10.53 -15.62
CA ASP A 223 6.27 11.71 -16.43
C ASP A 223 7.72 11.62 -16.94
N ASN A 224 7.83 11.27 -18.22
CA ASN A 224 9.07 11.06 -18.96
C ASN A 224 9.60 12.33 -19.65
N SER A 225 8.92 13.47 -19.48
CA SER A 225 9.43 14.76 -19.97
C SER A 225 10.55 15.34 -19.11
N LEU A 226 10.67 14.87 -17.86
CA LEU A 226 11.77 15.18 -16.95
C LEU A 226 12.72 13.98 -16.89
N SER A 227 14.02 14.21 -16.71
CA SER A 227 14.92 13.11 -16.35
C SER A 227 14.49 12.48 -15.03
N PHE A 228 14.71 11.17 -14.87
CA PHE A 228 14.34 10.44 -13.65
C PHE A 228 14.82 11.13 -12.35
N GLU A 229 16.04 11.65 -12.32
CA GLU A 229 16.57 12.37 -11.16
C GLU A 229 15.80 13.66 -10.83
N ARG A 230 15.30 14.37 -11.85
CA ARG A 230 14.46 15.55 -11.67
C ARG A 230 13.05 15.15 -11.22
N LEU A 231 12.48 14.13 -11.84
CA LEU A 231 11.18 13.59 -11.44
C LEU A 231 11.21 13.13 -9.97
N LYS A 232 12.21 12.33 -9.58
CA LYS A 232 12.38 11.83 -8.21
C LYS A 232 12.47 12.96 -7.19
N LYS A 233 13.18 14.04 -7.50
CA LYS A 233 13.23 15.24 -6.64
C LYS A 233 11.89 15.97 -6.55
N ARG A 234 11.14 16.03 -7.66
CA ARG A 234 9.80 16.64 -7.71
C ARG A 234 8.79 15.84 -6.88
N CYS A 235 8.80 14.53 -7.03
CA CYS A 235 7.89 13.60 -6.36
C CYS A 235 8.18 13.37 -4.87
N LEU A 236 9.21 14.00 -4.29
CA LEU A 236 9.47 13.93 -2.86
C LEU A 236 8.42 14.74 -2.10
N ILE A 237 7.65 14.09 -1.22
CA ILE A 237 6.71 14.79 -0.34
C ILE A 237 7.50 15.65 0.64
N LYS A 238 7.23 16.96 0.64
CA LYS A 238 7.83 17.92 1.57
C LYS A 238 6.78 18.38 2.55
N ARG A 239 6.96 18.01 3.82
CA ARG A 239 6.08 18.41 4.92
C ARG A 239 6.88 19.27 5.90
N PRO A 240 6.37 20.45 6.33
CA PRO A 240 7.04 21.25 7.34
C PRO A 240 7.09 20.53 8.69
N ASP A 241 8.02 20.89 9.57
CA ASP A 241 8.20 20.19 10.84
C ASP A 241 6.97 20.26 11.76
N ASN A 242 6.21 21.36 11.66
CA ASN A 242 4.96 21.62 12.39
C ASN A 242 3.71 21.28 11.58
N ALA A 243 3.83 20.51 10.49
CA ALA A 243 2.67 20.12 9.71
C ALA A 243 1.69 19.31 10.55
N VAL A 244 0.40 19.52 10.31
CA VAL A 244 -0.69 18.76 10.93
C VAL A 244 -1.30 17.85 9.88
N ILE A 245 -1.54 16.60 10.26
CA ILE A 245 -2.34 15.67 9.46
C ILE A 245 -3.81 16.05 9.65
N ASN A 246 -4.40 16.70 8.65
CA ASN A 246 -5.78 17.19 8.66
C ASN A 246 -6.52 16.77 7.37
N GLU A 247 -7.74 17.25 7.18
CA GLU A 247 -8.58 16.90 6.02
C GLU A 247 -7.96 17.33 4.67
N ASP A 248 -7.12 18.36 4.66
CA ASP A 248 -6.39 18.80 3.47
C ASP A 248 -5.17 17.92 3.13
N PHE A 249 -4.83 16.92 3.95
CA PHE A 249 -3.56 16.19 3.84
C PHE A 249 -3.31 15.63 2.44
N SER A 250 -4.30 14.97 1.82
CA SER A 250 -4.20 14.40 0.47
C SER A 250 -3.87 15.44 -0.60
N ARG A 251 -4.45 16.64 -0.48
CA ARG A 251 -4.13 17.77 -1.37
C ARG A 251 -2.72 18.29 -1.10
N LEU A 252 -2.36 18.48 0.17
CA LEU A 252 -1.07 19.03 0.59
C LEU A 252 0.12 18.16 0.16
N ILE A 253 0.01 16.82 0.18
CA ILE A 253 1.11 15.94 -0.24
C ILE A 253 1.34 15.93 -1.76
N ARG A 254 0.43 16.51 -2.55
CA ARG A 254 0.51 16.63 -4.01
C ARG A 254 0.94 18.02 -4.49
N GLU A 255 0.98 19.01 -3.59
CA GLU A 255 1.42 20.37 -3.94
C GLU A 255 2.83 20.37 -4.54
N GLY A 256 2.95 20.85 -5.80
CA GLY A 256 4.21 20.87 -6.55
C GLY A 256 4.62 19.54 -7.21
N ILE A 257 3.89 18.45 -6.96
CA ILE A 257 4.07 17.17 -7.66
C ILE A 257 3.23 17.16 -8.94
N GLU A 258 1.94 17.44 -8.82
CA GLU A 258 1.04 17.53 -9.96
C GLU A 258 1.38 18.76 -10.83
N ARG A 259 1.04 18.70 -12.12
CA ARG A 259 1.13 19.89 -12.98
C ARG A 259 -0.15 20.69 -12.77
N ASP A 260 -0.02 22.01 -12.67
CA ASP A 260 -1.15 22.89 -12.93
C ASP A 260 -1.72 22.50 -14.31
N SER A 261 -3.01 22.15 -14.32
CA SER A 261 -3.73 21.66 -15.50
C SER A 261 -3.82 22.72 -16.58
#